data_AF-A0A0K6H8Z4-F1
#
_entry.id   AF-A0A0K6H8Z4-F1
#
_cell.length_a   1.000
_cell.length_b   1.000
_cell.length_c   1.000
_cell.angle_alpha   90.00
_cell.angle_beta   90.00
_cell.angle_gamma   90.00
#
_symmetry.space_group_name_H-M   'P 1'
#
loop_
_entity.id
_entity.type
_entity.pdbx_description
1 polymer ?
#
loop_
_entity_poly.entity_id
_entity_poly.type
_entity_poly.pdbx_seq_one_letter_code
_entity_poly.pdbx_strand_id
1 'polypeptide(L)'
;MQFKVTLYVNKSLGGITVEGNTVQCLRLTDERTATGRRRQRVICTIDRWASELSAEARELLTEEEQAEWAAWKVKHDAEYRKKQLGIALDAVTKTMEAATTALRECVAKPADPAAMWAAIEALSAELEKAGHEKPKRPRGRPRTNDDDDDQLIEHWPMGTQPPLPNFAPPGTEAHRQYQSLLDNFEAYRRANEDS
;
A
#
# COMPACT_ATOMS: atom_id res chain seq x y z
N MET A 1 19.47 -13.36 31.50
CA MET A 1 19.28 -11.91 31.26
C MET A 1 17.86 -11.65 30.75
N GLN A 2 17.29 -10.46 30.98
CA GLN A 2 16.04 -10.03 30.32
C GLN A 2 16.33 -8.87 29.36
N PHE A 3 15.76 -8.94 28.16
CA PHE A 3 15.89 -7.90 27.12
C PHE A 3 14.53 -7.27 26.88
N LYS A 4 14.43 -5.96 27.09
CA LYS A 4 13.16 -5.23 26.96
C LYS A 4 13.31 -4.06 26.00
N VAL A 5 12.49 -4.03 24.96
CA VAL A 5 12.36 -2.86 24.09
C VAL A 5 11.73 -1.72 24.87
N THR A 6 12.38 -0.56 24.87
CA THR A 6 11.87 0.64 25.52
C THR A 6 10.60 1.08 24.81
N LEU A 7 9.53 1.35 25.54
CA LEU A 7 8.29 1.90 24.97
C LEU A 7 8.16 3.36 25.38
N TYR A 8 7.71 4.22 24.47
CA TYR A 8 7.42 5.61 24.78
C TYR A 8 6.05 6.00 24.26
N VAL A 9 5.41 6.96 24.95
CA VAL A 9 4.11 7.49 24.55
C VAL A 9 4.36 8.63 23.56
N ASN A 10 3.93 8.45 22.31
CA ASN A 10 4.03 9.49 21.32
C ASN A 10 2.84 10.45 21.45
N LYS A 11 3.11 11.66 21.95
CA LYS A 11 2.10 12.70 22.15
C LYS A 11 1.57 13.30 20.85
N SER A 12 2.37 13.32 19.77
CA SER A 12 1.93 13.89 18.49
C SER A 12 0.98 12.97 17.71
N LEU A 13 1.08 11.66 17.93
CA LEU A 13 0.16 10.66 17.37
C LEU A 13 -1.03 10.35 18.28
N GLY A 14 -1.47 11.31 19.10
CA GLY A 14 -2.65 11.15 19.96
C GLY A 14 -2.44 10.27 21.19
N GLY A 15 -1.21 10.12 21.68
CA GLY A 15 -0.92 9.37 22.91
C GLY A 15 -0.76 7.86 22.72
N ILE A 16 -0.56 7.40 21.47
CA ILE A 16 -0.29 6.00 21.18
C ILE A 16 1.08 5.60 21.74
N THR A 17 1.17 4.41 22.33
CA THR A 17 2.43 3.84 22.80
C THR A 17 3.18 3.23 21.62
N VAL A 18 4.41 3.69 21.39
CA VAL A 18 5.26 3.26 20.28
C VAL A 18 6.49 2.56 20.83
N GLU A 19 6.95 1.54 20.10
CA GLU A 19 8.22 0.87 20.37
C GLU A 19 9.38 1.81 20.05
N GLY A 20 10.22 2.07 21.05
CA GLY A 20 11.41 2.89 20.95
C GLY A 20 12.56 2.19 20.23
N ASN A 21 13.60 2.99 19.98
CA ASN A 21 14.79 2.54 19.25
C ASN A 21 15.80 1.77 20.13
N THR A 22 15.54 1.63 21.43
CA THR A 22 16.53 1.09 22.36
C THR A 22 16.01 -0.16 23.08
N VAL A 23 16.94 -1.04 23.43
CA VAL A 23 16.73 -2.28 24.18
C VAL A 23 17.49 -2.19 25.48
N GLN A 24 16.79 -2.34 26.60
CA GLN A 24 17.38 -2.39 27.93
C GLN A 24 17.76 -3.83 28.29
N CYS A 25 19.01 -4.02 28.72
CA CYS A 25 19.49 -5.29 29.28
C CYS A 25 19.34 -5.27 30.80
N LEU A 26 18.47 -6.14 31.31
CA LEU A 26 18.07 -6.19 32.71
C LEU A 26 18.60 -7.47 33.37
N ARG A 27 19.50 -7.31 34.34
CA ARG A 27 19.98 -8.42 35.18
C ARG A 27 19.14 -8.47 36.46
N LEU A 28 18.69 -9.67 36.82
CA LEU A 28 18.00 -9.91 38.09
C LEU A 28 19.02 -9.84 39.23
N THR A 29 18.74 -9.04 40.25
CA THR A 29 19.55 -8.98 41.48
C THR A 29 18.91 -9.84 42.58
N ASP A 30 19.71 -10.27 43.55
CA ASP A 30 19.25 -11.09 44.68
C ASP A 30 18.42 -10.30 45.70
N GLU A 31 18.52 -8.97 45.67
CA GLU A 31 17.70 -8.07 46.48
C GLU A 31 16.22 -8.19 46.09
N ARG A 32 15.36 -8.39 47.09
CA ARG A 32 13.91 -8.38 46.90
C ARG A 32 13.33 -7.00 47.21
N THR A 33 12.42 -6.51 46.37
CA THR A 33 11.57 -5.37 46.70
C THR A 33 10.67 -5.71 47.90
N ALA A 34 10.13 -4.71 48.58
CA ALA A 34 9.22 -4.87 49.72
C ALA A 34 7.98 -5.77 49.41
N THR A 35 7.64 -5.91 48.13
CA THR A 35 6.56 -6.76 47.59
C THR A 35 7.02 -8.17 47.21
N GLY A 36 8.24 -8.58 47.54
CA GLY A 36 8.77 -9.94 47.34
C GLY A 36 9.33 -10.25 45.95
N ARG A 37 9.26 -9.32 44.99
CA ARG A 37 9.83 -9.47 43.64
C ARG A 37 11.35 -9.26 43.67
N ARG A 38 12.11 -10.01 42.87
CA ARG A 38 13.55 -9.72 42.69
C ARG A 38 13.72 -8.38 41.97
N ARG A 39 14.61 -7.53 42.48
CA ARG A 39 14.96 -6.26 41.84
C ARG A 39 15.66 -6.54 40.52
N GLN A 40 15.48 -5.65 39.56
CA GLN A 40 16.12 -5.73 38.25
C GLN A 40 16.96 -4.48 38.08
N ARG A 41 18.21 -4.66 37.65
CA ARG A 41 19.12 -3.55 37.35
C ARG A 41 19.36 -3.48 35.85
N VAL A 42 19.21 -2.29 35.27
CA VAL A 42 19.64 -2.02 33.89
C VAL A 42 21.17 -2.00 33.88
N ILE A 43 21.78 -2.89 33.11
CA ILE A 43 23.23 -2.99 32.95
C ILE A 43 23.71 -2.09 31.82
N CYS A 44 23.09 -2.22 30.66
CA CYS A 44 23.38 -1.42 29.47
C CYS A 44 22.11 -1.23 28.64
N THR A 45 22.16 -0.22 27.77
CA THR A 45 21.13 0.05 26.78
C THR A 45 21.77 -0.06 25.41
N ILE A 46 21.18 -0.87 24.52
CA ILE A 46 21.69 -1.15 23.18
C ILE A 46 20.69 -0.61 22.17
N ASP A 47 21.17 -0.20 21.00
CA ASP A 47 20.30 0.12 19.87
C ASP A 47 19.57 -1.13 19.36
N ARG A 48 18.27 -1.00 19.08
CA ARG A 48 17.40 -2.10 18.66
C ARG A 48 17.81 -2.69 17.32
N TRP A 49 18.36 -1.87 16.44
CA TRP A 49 18.73 -2.27 15.08
C TRP A 49 20.21 -2.61 14.92
N ALA A 50 21.01 -2.46 15.98
CA ALA A 50 22.40 -2.85 15.95
C ALA A 50 22.54 -4.34 15.61
N SER A 51 23.34 -4.64 14.58
CA SER A 51 23.67 -6.01 14.17
C SER A 51 24.59 -6.68 15.18
N GLU A 52 25.39 -5.90 15.91
CA GLU A 52 26.36 -6.36 16.88
C GLU A 52 26.27 -5.55 18.17
N LEU A 53 26.69 -6.17 19.28
CA LEU A 53 26.88 -5.49 20.56
C LEU A 53 28.02 -4.47 20.45
N SER A 54 27.80 -3.26 20.96
CA SER A 54 28.88 -2.27 21.11
C SER A 54 29.98 -2.80 22.02
N ALA A 55 31.22 -2.32 21.83
CA ALA A 55 32.36 -2.73 22.65
C ALA A 55 32.10 -2.53 24.16
N GLU A 56 31.52 -1.38 24.52
CA GLU A 56 31.12 -1.06 25.89
C GLU A 56 30.07 -2.04 26.45
N ALA A 57 29.10 -2.47 25.63
CA ALA A 57 28.10 -3.44 26.05
C ALA A 57 28.71 -4.85 26.20
N ARG A 58 29.66 -5.23 25.34
CA ARG A 58 30.40 -6.51 25.45
C ARG A 58 31.23 -6.59 26.73
N GLU A 59 31.81 -5.48 27.20
CA GLU A 59 32.55 -5.46 28.46
C GLU A 59 31.64 -5.58 29.70
N LEU A 60 30.42 -5.06 29.63
CA LEU A 60 29.46 -5.09 30.74
C LEU A 60 28.67 -6.41 30.84
N LEU A 61 28.57 -7.16 29.73
CA LEU A 61 27.84 -8.42 29.61
C LEU A 61 28.79 -9.61 29.69
N THR A 62 28.42 -10.65 30.44
CA THR A 62 29.19 -11.90 30.43
C THR A 62 29.03 -12.63 29.09
N GLU A 63 29.95 -13.53 28.73
CA GLU A 63 29.88 -14.30 27.48
C GLU A 63 28.54 -15.07 27.33
N GLU A 64 28.03 -15.62 28.44
CA GLU A 64 26.72 -16.27 28.48
C GLU A 64 25.58 -15.30 28.14
N GLU A 65 25.61 -14.08 28.70
CA GLU A 65 24.59 -13.06 28.44
C GLU A 65 24.68 -12.49 27.01
N GLN A 66 25.88 -12.47 26.43
CA GLN A 66 26.08 -12.10 25.03
C GLN A 66 25.45 -13.16 24.10
N ALA A 67 25.61 -14.45 24.42
CA ALA A 67 24.94 -15.53 23.69
C ALA A 67 23.42 -15.47 23.83
N GLU A 68 22.90 -15.17 25.03
CA GLU A 68 21.47 -14.95 25.25
C GLU A 68 20.93 -13.76 24.45
N TRP A 69 21.70 -12.66 24.36
CA TRP A 69 21.33 -11.50 23.54
C TRP A 69 21.24 -11.85 22.06
N ALA A 70 22.23 -12.58 21.53
CA ALA A 70 22.24 -13.01 20.13
C ALA A 70 21.02 -13.90 19.81
N ALA A 71 20.70 -14.85 20.70
CA ALA A 71 19.51 -15.70 20.56
C ALA A 71 18.20 -14.90 20.63
N TRP A 72 18.12 -13.91 21.53
CA TRP A 72 16.98 -13.00 21.61
C TRP A 72 16.82 -12.16 20.35
N LYS A 73 17.91 -11.60 19.82
CA LYS A 73 17.92 -10.74 18.63
C LYS A 73 17.40 -11.47 17.40
N VAL A 74 17.82 -12.72 17.19
CA VAL A 74 17.32 -13.57 16.10
C VAL A 74 15.80 -13.77 16.19
N LYS A 75 15.28 -14.05 17.39
CA LYS A 75 13.83 -14.20 17.59
C LYS A 75 13.07 -12.89 17.35
N HIS A 76 13.57 -11.80 17.92
CA HIS A 76 12.99 -10.48 17.76
C HIS A 76 12.94 -10.05 16.29
N ASP A 77 14.02 -10.26 15.53
CA ASP A 77 14.08 -9.87 14.13
C ASP A 77 13.19 -10.75 13.26
N ALA A 78 13.04 -12.04 13.59
CA ALA A 78 12.09 -12.93 12.94
C ALA A 78 10.63 -12.49 13.19
N GLU A 79 10.28 -12.12 14.43
CA GLU A 79 8.95 -11.59 14.76
C GLU A 79 8.68 -10.25 14.08
N TYR A 80 9.67 -9.36 14.08
CA TYR A 80 9.56 -8.06 13.41
C TYR A 80 9.38 -8.23 11.90
N ARG A 81 10.15 -9.13 11.27
CA ARG A 81 9.99 -9.46 9.85
C ARG A 81 8.59 -9.98 9.54
N LYS A 82 8.01 -10.85 10.40
CA LYS A 82 6.63 -11.32 10.24
C LYS A 82 5.63 -10.15 10.29
N LYS A 83 5.79 -9.23 11.24
CA LYS A 83 4.94 -8.02 11.34
C LYS A 83 5.05 -7.17 10.07
N GLN A 84 6.28 -6.92 9.59
CA GLN A 84 6.51 -6.16 8.36
C GLN A 84 5.86 -6.82 7.13
N LEU A 85 5.99 -8.14 6.98
CA LEU A 85 5.35 -8.88 5.90
C LEU A 85 3.81 -8.81 5.98
N GLY A 86 3.25 -8.88 7.19
CA GLY A 86 1.80 -8.71 7.40
C GLY A 86 1.30 -7.32 7.01
N ILE A 87 2.03 -6.26 7.41
CA ILE A 87 1.72 -4.87 7.03
C ILE A 87 1.84 -4.69 5.51
N ALA A 88 2.88 -5.26 4.90
CA ALA A 88 3.06 -5.19 3.45
C ALA A 88 1.87 -5.85 2.73
N LEU A 89 1.46 -7.05 3.17
CA LEU A 89 0.31 -7.76 2.58
C LEU A 89 -0.99 -6.94 2.67
N ASP A 90 -1.24 -6.28 3.81
CA ASP A 90 -2.42 -5.41 4.00
C ASP A 90 -2.36 -4.14 3.11
N ALA A 91 -1.16 -3.59 2.91
CA ALA A 91 -0.96 -2.39 2.11
C ALA A 91 -0.97 -2.65 0.59
N VAL A 92 -0.77 -3.89 0.12
CA VAL A 92 -0.63 -4.24 -1.31
C VAL A 92 -1.79 -3.73 -2.16
N THR A 93 -3.03 -3.87 -1.70
CA THR A 93 -4.20 -3.43 -2.51
C THR A 93 -4.17 -1.93 -2.78
N LYS A 94 -3.94 -1.11 -1.73
CA LYS A 94 -3.89 0.35 -1.84
C LYS A 94 -2.71 0.83 -2.69
N THR A 95 -1.56 0.16 -2.57
CA THR A 95 -0.38 0.52 -3.38
C THR A 95 -0.57 0.14 -4.85
N MET A 96 -1.23 -0.98 -5.16
CA MET A 96 -1.58 -1.36 -6.53
C MET A 96 -2.62 -0.41 -7.16
N GLU A 97 -3.62 0.03 -6.40
CA GLU A 97 -4.60 1.03 -6.84
C GLU A 97 -3.90 2.36 -7.17
N ALA A 98 -3.07 2.88 -6.25
CA ALA A 98 -2.30 4.10 -6.49
C ALA A 98 -1.36 3.98 -7.70
N ALA A 99 -0.69 2.83 -7.87
CA ALA A 99 0.14 2.57 -9.05
C ALA A 99 -0.68 2.55 -10.35
N THR A 100 -1.92 2.04 -10.31
CA THR A 100 -2.83 2.05 -11.46
C THR A 100 -3.24 3.48 -11.83
N THR A 101 -3.58 4.31 -10.84
CA THR A 101 -3.88 5.74 -11.07
C THR A 101 -2.68 6.47 -11.65
N ALA A 102 -1.47 6.24 -11.12
CA ALA A 102 -0.25 6.86 -11.64
C ALA A 102 0.02 6.50 -13.12
N LEU A 103 -0.32 5.28 -13.55
CA LEU A 103 -0.24 4.87 -14.96
C LEU A 103 -1.33 5.53 -15.82
N ARG A 104 -2.57 5.63 -15.32
CA ARG A 104 -3.69 6.28 -16.03
C ARG A 104 -3.42 7.76 -16.26
N GLU A 105 -2.96 8.44 -15.22
CA GLU A 105 -2.64 9.88 -15.24
C GLU A 105 -1.28 10.18 -15.90
N CYS A 106 -0.54 9.15 -16.34
CA CYS A 106 0.78 9.27 -16.95
C CYS A 106 1.82 10.05 -16.10
N VAL A 107 1.68 10.02 -14.77
CA VAL A 107 2.53 10.78 -13.82
C VAL A 107 4.00 10.38 -13.95
N ALA A 108 4.26 9.09 -14.19
CA ALA A 108 5.61 8.57 -14.39
C ALA A 108 5.59 7.34 -15.29
N LYS A 109 6.69 7.13 -16.01
CA LYS A 109 6.91 5.87 -16.72
C LYS A 109 7.35 4.78 -15.73
N PRO A 110 6.80 3.57 -15.81
CA PRO A 110 7.27 2.45 -15.00
C PRO A 110 8.75 2.18 -15.27
N ALA A 111 9.55 2.10 -14.20
CA ALA A 111 10.99 1.87 -14.30
C ALA A 111 11.33 0.50 -14.91
N ASP A 112 10.55 -0.53 -14.56
CA ASP A 112 10.63 -1.86 -15.14
C ASP A 112 9.24 -2.54 -15.18
N PRO A 113 8.52 -2.46 -16.31
CA PRO A 113 7.22 -3.11 -16.47
C PRO A 113 7.28 -4.64 -16.35
N ALA A 114 8.39 -5.27 -16.75
CA ALA A 114 8.51 -6.72 -16.74
C ALA A 114 8.63 -7.24 -15.30
N ALA A 115 9.40 -6.55 -14.45
CA ALA A 115 9.46 -6.86 -13.02
C ALA A 115 8.10 -6.68 -12.32
N MET A 116 7.32 -5.66 -12.69
CA MET A 116 5.98 -5.46 -12.12
C MET A 116 5.04 -6.63 -12.45
N TRP A 117 5.03 -7.09 -13.71
CA TRP A 117 4.24 -8.27 -14.10
C TRP A 117 4.72 -9.55 -13.41
N ALA A 118 6.02 -9.78 -13.34
CA ALA A 118 6.58 -10.94 -12.63
C ALA A 118 6.21 -10.95 -11.13
N ALA A 119 6.16 -9.78 -10.49
CA ALA A 119 5.72 -9.64 -9.11
C ALA A 119 4.21 -9.96 -8.94
N ILE A 120 3.37 -9.53 -9.87
CA ILE A 120 1.93 -9.85 -9.89
C ILE A 120 1.73 -11.36 -10.05
N GLU A 121 2.47 -11.99 -10.96
CA GLU A 121 2.42 -13.44 -11.18
C GLU A 121 2.85 -14.21 -9.93
N ALA A 122 3.98 -13.84 -9.31
CA ALA A 122 4.45 -14.45 -8.08
C ALA A 122 3.42 -14.33 -6.93
N LEU A 123 2.82 -13.15 -6.76
CA LEU A 123 1.76 -12.93 -5.76
C LEU A 123 0.54 -13.81 -6.06
N SER A 124 0.12 -13.90 -7.32
CA SER A 124 -1.02 -14.71 -7.72
C SER A 124 -0.80 -16.21 -7.45
N ALA A 125 0.41 -16.72 -7.70
CA ALA A 125 0.77 -18.11 -7.42
C ALA A 125 0.74 -18.42 -5.92
N GLU A 126 1.19 -17.50 -5.07
CA GLU A 126 1.14 -17.68 -3.61
C GLU A 126 -0.29 -17.57 -3.06
N LEU A 127 -1.14 -16.71 -3.64
CA LEU A 127 -2.57 -16.64 -3.29
C LEU A 127 -3.29 -17.96 -3.65
N GLU A 128 -3.02 -18.54 -4.82
CA GLU A 128 -3.56 -19.83 -5.21
C GLU A 128 -3.09 -20.96 -4.27
N LYS A 129 -1.80 -21.00 -3.92
CA LYS A 129 -1.26 -21.95 -2.92
C LYS A 129 -1.91 -21.79 -1.55
N ALA A 130 -2.28 -20.57 -1.17
CA ALA A 130 -3.00 -20.28 0.08
C ALA A 130 -4.50 -20.64 0.02
N GLY A 131 -5.01 -21.13 -1.12
CA GLY A 131 -6.42 -21.48 -1.31
C GLY A 131 -7.32 -20.30 -1.70
N HIS A 132 -6.73 -19.14 -2.01
CA HIS A 132 -7.44 -17.98 -2.52
C HIS A 132 -7.41 -17.98 -4.05
N GLU A 133 -8.19 -18.88 -4.66
CA GLU A 133 -8.29 -18.96 -6.12
C GLU A 133 -8.76 -17.63 -6.71
N LYS A 134 -8.19 -17.28 -7.87
CA LYS A 134 -8.61 -16.09 -8.61
C LYS A 134 -10.10 -16.22 -8.96
N PRO A 135 -10.96 -15.26 -8.57
CA PRO A 135 -12.37 -15.35 -8.89
C PRO A 135 -12.53 -15.40 -10.41
N LYS A 136 -13.19 -16.46 -10.89
CA LYS A 136 -13.51 -16.61 -12.31
C LYS A 136 -14.36 -15.42 -12.72
N ARG A 137 -13.82 -14.56 -13.58
CA ARG A 137 -14.60 -13.47 -14.16
C ARG A 137 -15.78 -14.09 -14.90
N PRO A 138 -17.04 -13.70 -14.60
CA PRO A 138 -18.15 -14.14 -15.41
C PRO A 138 -17.87 -13.73 -16.86
N ARG A 139 -18.02 -14.67 -17.79
CA ARG A 139 -17.91 -14.36 -19.22
C ARG A 139 -18.99 -13.33 -19.56
N GLY A 140 -18.61 -12.18 -20.06
CA GLY A 140 -19.52 -11.09 -20.39
C GLY A 140 -18.80 -9.77 -20.62
N ARG A 141 -19.58 -8.75 -21.03
CA ARG A 141 -19.13 -7.36 -21.23
C ARG A 141 -18.27 -6.90 -20.04
N PRO A 142 -17.17 -6.16 -20.26
CA PRO A 142 -16.45 -5.51 -19.17
C PRO A 142 -17.46 -4.80 -18.25
N ARG A 143 -17.29 -4.94 -16.93
CA ARG A 143 -17.98 -4.05 -16.01
C ARG A 143 -17.49 -2.65 -16.34
N THR A 144 -18.37 -1.78 -16.83
CA THR A 144 -18.13 -0.36 -16.63
C THR A 144 -18.15 -0.19 -15.12
N ASN A 145 -17.10 0.40 -14.54
CA ASN A 145 -17.29 0.98 -13.22
C ASN A 145 -18.24 2.15 -13.45
N ASP A 146 -19.36 2.22 -12.74
CA ASP A 146 -20.33 3.30 -12.92
C ASP A 146 -19.67 4.69 -12.70
N ASP A 147 -18.54 4.76 -11.98
CA ASP A 147 -17.72 5.97 -11.82
C ASP A 147 -17.04 6.46 -13.12
N ASP A 148 -16.79 5.57 -14.09
CA ASP A 148 -16.20 5.92 -15.39
C ASP A 148 -17.29 6.30 -16.43
N ASP A 149 -18.53 5.80 -16.30
CA ASP A 149 -19.65 6.14 -17.20
C ASP A 149 -20.26 7.51 -16.86
N ASP A 150 -20.29 7.93 -15.60
CA ASP A 150 -20.78 9.27 -15.22
C ASP A 150 -19.90 10.40 -15.81
N GLN A 151 -18.60 10.15 -16.04
CA GLN A 151 -17.71 11.13 -16.70
C GLN A 151 -17.78 11.09 -18.23
N LEU A 152 -18.29 10.00 -18.83
CA LEU A 152 -18.46 9.91 -20.29
C LEU A 152 -19.83 10.40 -20.77
N ILE A 153 -20.85 10.37 -19.91
CA ILE A 153 -22.21 10.76 -20.26
C ILE A 153 -22.43 12.28 -20.16
N GLU A 154 -21.62 13.01 -19.39
CA GLU A 154 -21.74 14.47 -19.26
C GLU A 154 -21.43 15.25 -20.56
N HIS A 155 -20.86 14.60 -21.59
CA HIS A 155 -20.46 15.26 -22.84
C HIS A 155 -21.26 14.90 -24.10
N TRP A 156 -22.38 14.18 -24.00
CA TRP A 156 -23.23 13.89 -25.17
C TRP A 156 -24.61 14.59 -25.03
N PRO A 157 -25.00 15.53 -25.92
CA PRO A 157 -24.53 15.80 -27.28
C PRO A 157 -24.00 17.25 -27.45
N MET A 158 -22.88 17.60 -26.81
CA MET A 158 -22.14 18.84 -27.10
C MET A 158 -20.62 18.61 -27.05
N GLY A 159 -20.17 17.47 -27.56
CA GLY A 159 -18.75 17.21 -27.82
C GLY A 159 -18.30 17.81 -29.15
N THR A 160 -17.01 18.04 -29.34
CA THR A 160 -16.37 18.51 -30.58
C THR A 160 -16.39 17.48 -31.74
N GLN A 161 -17.01 16.32 -31.55
CA GLN A 161 -17.09 15.27 -32.55
C GLN A 161 -18.41 15.35 -33.34
N PRO A 162 -18.35 15.28 -34.68
CA PRO A 162 -19.56 15.29 -35.50
C PRO A 162 -20.42 14.04 -35.22
N PRO A 163 -21.75 14.15 -35.34
CA PRO A 163 -22.64 13.00 -35.22
C PRO A 163 -22.30 11.92 -36.27
N LEU A 164 -22.52 10.66 -35.89
CA LEU A 164 -22.25 9.48 -36.74
C LEU A 164 -23.03 9.53 -38.06
N PRO A 165 -22.43 9.16 -39.21
CA PRO A 165 -23.04 9.27 -40.54
C PRO A 165 -24.50 8.80 -40.60
N ASN A 166 -25.34 9.53 -41.37
CA ASN A 166 -26.74 9.15 -41.51
C ASN A 166 -26.89 7.82 -42.26
N PHE A 167 -27.36 6.79 -41.58
CA PHE A 167 -27.70 5.51 -42.22
C PHE A 167 -29.19 5.43 -42.62
N ALA A 168 -29.99 6.46 -42.30
CA ALA A 168 -31.41 6.49 -42.67
C ALA A 168 -31.60 6.85 -44.15
N PRO A 169 -32.48 6.12 -44.88
CA PRO A 169 -32.72 6.36 -46.29
C PRO A 169 -33.29 7.77 -46.53
N PRO A 170 -32.89 8.43 -47.64
CA PRO A 170 -33.31 9.78 -47.96
C PRO A 170 -34.84 9.85 -48.13
N GLY A 171 -35.44 10.92 -47.60
CA GLY A 171 -36.89 11.14 -47.63
C GLY A 171 -37.66 10.64 -46.41
N THR A 172 -37.02 9.90 -45.51
CA THR A 172 -37.62 9.52 -44.21
C THR A 172 -37.60 10.67 -43.21
N GLU A 173 -38.52 10.65 -42.26
CA GLU A 173 -38.55 11.63 -41.16
C GLU A 173 -37.28 11.57 -40.30
N ALA A 174 -36.75 10.36 -40.08
CA ALA A 174 -35.47 10.13 -39.43
C ALA A 174 -34.31 10.82 -40.18
N HIS A 175 -34.32 10.81 -41.52
CA HIS A 175 -33.32 11.51 -42.31
C HIS A 175 -33.37 13.03 -42.11
N ARG A 176 -34.57 13.62 -42.01
CA ARG A 176 -34.74 15.06 -41.76
C ARG A 176 -34.31 15.46 -40.36
N GLN A 177 -34.66 14.65 -39.35
CA GLN A 177 -34.25 14.89 -37.97
C GLN A 177 -32.72 14.83 -37.84
N TYR A 178 -32.08 13.87 -38.50
CA TYR A 178 -30.63 13.78 -38.52
C TYR A 178 -29.97 14.98 -39.22
N GLN A 179 -30.53 15.45 -40.35
CA GLN A 179 -30.04 16.67 -41.00
C GLN A 179 -30.13 17.90 -40.07
N SER A 180 -31.24 18.06 -39.35
CA SER A 180 -31.38 19.16 -38.40
C SER A 180 -30.36 19.11 -37.25
N LEU A 181 -29.95 17.90 -36.84
CA LEU A 181 -28.92 17.71 -35.82
C LEU A 181 -27.53 18.08 -36.36
N LEU A 182 -27.23 17.75 -37.62
CA LEU A 182 -26.00 18.18 -38.28
C LEU A 182 -25.92 19.71 -38.40
N ASP A 183 -26.99 20.35 -38.84
CA ASP A 183 -27.04 21.81 -39.01
C ASP A 183 -26.81 22.53 -37.67
N ASN A 184 -27.44 22.04 -36.60
CA ASN A 184 -27.25 22.57 -35.25
C ASN A 184 -25.83 22.36 -34.73
N PHE A 185 -25.21 21.21 -35.04
CA PHE A 185 -23.82 20.93 -34.69
C PHE A 185 -22.86 21.88 -35.42
N GLU A 186 -23.05 22.12 -36.72
CA GLU A 186 -22.23 23.06 -37.48
C GLU A 186 -22.36 24.50 -36.96
N ALA A 187 -23.58 24.91 -36.57
CA ALA A 187 -23.82 26.21 -35.98
C ALA A 187 -23.10 26.37 -34.63
N TYR A 188 -23.16 25.35 -33.78
CA TYR A 188 -22.42 25.30 -32.51
C TYR A 188 -20.90 25.35 -32.71
N ARG A 189 -20.38 24.59 -33.69
CA ARG A 189 -18.94 24.58 -34.01
C ARG A 189 -18.46 25.96 -34.45
N ARG A 190 -19.19 26.63 -35.36
CA ARG A 190 -18.85 27.99 -35.81
C ARG A 190 -18.85 28.99 -34.65
N ALA A 191 -19.86 28.95 -33.79
CA ALA A 191 -19.95 29.85 -32.62
C ALA A 191 -18.77 29.71 -31.64
N ASN A 192 -18.22 28.50 -31.51
CA ASN A 192 -17.08 28.23 -30.63
C ASN A 192 -15.70 28.35 -31.31
N GLU A 193 -15.62 28.40 -32.65
CA GLU A 193 -14.38 28.72 -33.38
C GLU A 193 -14.10 30.24 -33.43
N ASP A 194 -15.14 31.08 -33.23
CA ASP A 194 -15.07 32.54 -33.26
C ASP A 194 -14.94 33.23 -31.88
N SER A 195 -14.83 32.47 -30.77
CA SER A 195 -14.60 32.97 -29.39
C SER A 195 -13.20 32.67 -28.88
#